data_AF-A0A534MIX9-F1
#
_entry.id   AF-A0A534MIX9-F1
#
_cell.length_a   1.000
_cell.length_b   1.000
_cell.length_c   1.000
_cell.angle_alpha   90.00
_cell.angle_beta   90.00
_cell.angle_gamma   90.00
#
_symmetry.space_group_name_H-M   'P 1'
#
loop_
_entity.id
_entity.type
_entity.pdbx_description
1 polymer ?
#
loop_
_entity_poly.entity_id
_entity_poly.type
_entity_poly.pdbx_seq_one_letter_code
_entity_poly.pdbx_strand_id
1 'polypeptide(L)'
;DPWIPRLSGKEEACIAFLLELGIDLKVEDHWRSWSDLERGDKQRVVSALVSHMLERGCGIKEVERLAGETYTLSREPAGSPTRDAKEFGTLMNACGRYDQPEVGYRVCRGDREEYLAQALRLLRGHREYLMDSMEAIEEAGITQMESVQYFHAADRIRDTVVGIAASMVLNREGASKDLPIIAFAQAEDGIKVSARTTRELVARGLDLAAVMQAASLAVGGQGGGHHGAAGATIPPGTEEKFLEVANRVVREQLGRAERGGA
;
A
#
# COMPACT_ATOMS: atom_id res chain seq x y z
N ASP A 1 3.05 -5.72 -6.43
CA ASP A 1 3.55 -5.15 -5.17
C ASP A 1 3.64 -6.22 -4.08
N PRO A 2 4.43 -7.29 -4.28
CA PRO A 2 4.79 -8.17 -3.17
C PRO A 2 5.79 -7.45 -2.27
N TRP A 3 5.73 -7.73 -0.96
CA TRP A 3 6.83 -7.41 -0.06
C TRP A 3 7.97 -8.39 -0.32
N ILE A 4 9.20 -7.89 -0.42
CA ILE A 4 10.39 -8.71 -0.66
C ILE A 4 11.16 -8.81 0.66
N PRO A 5 11.25 -10.02 1.26
CA PRO A 5 11.84 -10.17 2.57
C PRO A 5 13.27 -9.65 2.64
N ARG A 6 13.61 -8.92 3.70
CA ARG A 6 14.94 -8.31 3.94
C ARG A 6 15.41 -7.28 2.89
N LEU A 7 14.65 -6.99 1.84
CA LEU A 7 14.98 -5.99 0.83
C LEU A 7 14.02 -4.79 0.89
N SER A 8 12.70 -5.03 0.96
CA SER A 8 11.71 -3.94 0.98
C SER A 8 11.93 -3.00 2.18
N GLY A 9 12.19 -1.73 1.88
CA GLY A 9 12.46 -0.68 2.87
C GLY A 9 13.89 -0.64 3.41
N LYS A 10 14.82 -1.44 2.86
CA LYS A 10 16.23 -1.49 3.29
C LYS A 10 17.15 -1.13 2.13
N GLU A 11 17.46 0.15 1.99
CA GLU A 11 18.25 0.69 0.86
C GLU A 11 19.62 0.01 0.72
N GLU A 12 20.38 -0.07 1.82
CA GLU A 12 21.71 -0.71 1.82
C GLU A 12 21.65 -2.18 1.37
N ALA A 13 20.61 -2.91 1.79
CA ALA A 13 20.42 -4.31 1.39
C ALA A 13 20.06 -4.43 -0.09
N CYS A 14 19.27 -3.50 -0.64
CA CYS A 14 18.97 -3.46 -2.08
C CYS A 14 20.21 -3.14 -2.92
N ILE A 15 21.04 -2.20 -2.47
CA ILE A 15 22.32 -1.86 -3.12
C ILE A 15 23.23 -3.09 -3.13
N ALA A 16 23.43 -3.72 -1.97
CA ALA A 16 24.26 -4.92 -1.85
C ALA A 16 23.75 -6.05 -2.76
N PHE A 17 22.43 -6.32 -2.75
CA PHE A 17 21.80 -7.34 -3.58
C PHE A 17 22.07 -7.13 -5.08
N LEU A 18 21.96 -5.90 -5.58
CA LEU A 18 22.20 -5.60 -7.00
C LEU A 18 23.69 -5.70 -7.36
N LEU A 19 24.59 -5.26 -6.47
CA LEU A 19 26.04 -5.37 -6.67
C LEU A 19 26.50 -6.83 -6.68
N GLU A 20 25.96 -7.68 -5.80
CA GLU A 20 26.24 -9.12 -5.76
C GLU A 20 25.82 -9.83 -7.06
N LEU A 21 24.81 -9.32 -7.75
CA LEU A 21 24.38 -9.81 -9.07
C LEU A 21 25.26 -9.32 -10.23
N GLY A 22 26.25 -8.47 -9.95
CA GLY A 22 27.07 -7.82 -10.97
C GLY A 22 26.26 -6.85 -11.82
N ILE A 23 25.36 -6.09 -11.19
CA ILE A 23 24.65 -4.98 -11.82
C ILE A 23 25.36 -3.68 -11.46
N ASP A 24 25.94 -3.02 -12.46
CA ASP A 24 26.48 -1.69 -12.28
C ASP A 24 25.34 -0.71 -12.01
N LEU A 25 25.37 -0.09 -10.82
CA LEU A 25 24.35 0.87 -10.40
C LEU A 25 24.54 2.26 -11.00
N LYS A 26 25.76 2.55 -11.47
CA LYS A 26 26.17 3.86 -11.96
C LYS A 26 27.01 3.70 -13.22
N VAL A 27 26.74 4.52 -14.22
CA VAL A 27 27.60 4.68 -15.40
C VAL A 27 28.06 6.13 -15.40
N GLU A 28 29.37 6.34 -15.34
CA GLU A 28 29.97 7.65 -15.11
C GLU A 28 29.39 8.32 -13.85
N ASP A 29 28.64 9.41 -14.03
CA ASP A 29 27.98 10.14 -12.95
C ASP A 29 26.46 9.94 -12.87
N HIS A 30 25.91 9.03 -13.67
CA HIS A 30 24.47 8.77 -13.74
C HIS A 30 24.10 7.47 -13.05
N TRP A 31 23.21 7.56 -12.06
CA TRP A 31 22.55 6.40 -11.48
C TRP A 31 21.62 5.76 -12.52
N ARG A 32 21.79 4.47 -12.76
CA ARG A 32 20.96 3.71 -13.69
C ARG A 32 19.59 3.44 -13.08
N SER A 33 18.56 3.62 -13.89
CA SER A 33 17.19 3.21 -13.61
C SER A 33 16.90 1.83 -14.20
N TRP A 34 15.76 1.25 -13.84
CA TRP A 34 15.25 0.04 -14.49
C TRP A 34 15.19 0.15 -16.01
N SER A 35 14.93 1.35 -16.54
CA SER A 35 14.85 1.56 -17.98
C SER A 35 16.21 1.46 -18.69
N ASP A 36 17.30 1.74 -17.97
CA ASP A 36 18.69 1.70 -18.46
C ASP A 36 19.32 0.30 -18.41
N LEU A 37 18.59 -0.68 -17.85
CA LEU A 37 19.03 -2.07 -17.80
C LEU A 37 18.75 -2.79 -19.12
N GLU A 38 19.75 -3.50 -19.61
CA GLU A 38 19.59 -4.40 -20.75
C GLU A 38 18.68 -5.58 -20.38
N ARG A 39 18.17 -6.29 -21.41
CA ARG A 39 17.28 -7.44 -21.19
C ARG A 39 17.94 -8.52 -20.32
N GLY A 40 19.24 -8.77 -20.50
CA GLY A 40 19.99 -9.73 -19.68
C GLY A 40 20.06 -9.34 -18.21
N ASP A 41 20.37 -8.07 -17.92
CA ASP A 41 20.39 -7.48 -16.57
C ASP A 41 19.02 -7.60 -15.90
N LYS A 42 17.96 -7.18 -16.61
CA LYS A 42 16.58 -7.28 -16.12
C LYS A 42 16.21 -8.71 -15.75
N GLN A 43 16.58 -9.68 -16.61
CA GLN A 43 16.32 -11.09 -16.36
C GLN A 43 17.10 -11.62 -15.16
N ARG A 44 18.37 -11.24 -14.99
CA ARG A 44 19.18 -11.59 -13.81
C ARG A 44 18.52 -11.09 -12.53
N VAL A 45 18.14 -9.81 -12.48
CA VAL A 45 17.49 -9.20 -11.32
C VAL A 45 16.19 -9.91 -10.97
N VAL A 46 15.30 -10.13 -11.96
CA VAL A 46 14.01 -10.80 -11.72
C VAL A 46 14.22 -12.24 -11.23
N SER A 47 15.11 -13.02 -11.87
CA SER A 47 15.40 -14.39 -11.45
C SER A 47 15.95 -14.46 -10.03
N ALA A 48 16.86 -13.54 -9.68
CA ALA A 48 17.41 -13.46 -8.33
C ALA A 48 16.34 -13.11 -7.29
N LEU A 49 15.43 -12.17 -7.60
CA LEU A 49 14.33 -11.81 -6.72
C LEU A 49 13.37 -12.99 -6.50
N VAL A 50 13.06 -13.74 -7.56
CA VAL A 50 12.25 -14.96 -7.48
C VAL A 50 12.89 -15.98 -6.54
N SER A 51 14.16 -16.32 -6.75
CA SER A 51 14.88 -17.27 -5.89
C SER A 51 14.93 -16.78 -4.44
N HIS A 52 15.27 -15.50 -4.24
CA HIS A 52 15.38 -14.89 -2.92
C HIS A 52 14.08 -14.97 -2.12
N MET A 53 12.93 -14.74 -2.79
CA MET A 53 11.60 -14.84 -2.17
C MET A 53 11.23 -16.29 -1.84
N LEU A 54 11.47 -17.24 -2.76
CA LEU A 54 11.17 -18.66 -2.56
C LEU A 54 12.00 -19.26 -1.41
N GLU A 55 13.30 -18.97 -1.36
CA GLU A 55 14.21 -19.40 -0.29
C GLU A 55 13.79 -18.91 1.10
N ARG A 56 13.03 -17.81 1.14
CA ARG A 56 12.52 -17.20 2.38
C ARG A 56 11.05 -17.55 2.65
N GLY A 57 10.55 -18.60 1.98
CA GLY A 57 9.23 -19.16 2.26
C GLY A 57 8.06 -18.37 1.68
N CYS A 58 8.29 -17.44 0.74
CA CYS A 58 7.19 -16.79 0.04
C CYS A 58 6.46 -17.82 -0.83
N GLY A 59 5.13 -17.84 -0.75
CA GLY A 59 4.32 -18.71 -1.60
C GLY A 59 4.38 -18.31 -3.08
N ILE A 60 4.17 -19.29 -3.97
CA ILE A 60 4.25 -19.12 -5.44
C ILE A 60 3.39 -17.94 -5.93
N LYS A 61 2.15 -17.83 -5.43
CA LYS A 61 1.24 -16.73 -5.80
C LYS A 61 1.79 -15.35 -5.46
N GLU A 62 2.60 -15.21 -4.42
CA GLU A 62 3.21 -13.94 -4.05
C GLU A 62 4.37 -13.60 -5.00
N VAL A 63 5.17 -14.61 -5.35
CA VAL A 63 6.31 -14.50 -6.25
C VAL A 63 5.88 -14.18 -7.69
N GLU A 64 4.80 -14.79 -8.17
CA GLU A 64 4.22 -14.50 -9.49
C GLU A 64 3.86 -13.01 -9.66
N ARG A 65 3.59 -12.28 -8.57
CA ARG A 65 3.27 -10.85 -8.60
C ARG A 65 4.48 -9.94 -8.85
N LEU A 66 5.70 -10.48 -8.92
CA LEU A 66 6.90 -9.74 -9.34
C LEU A 66 6.83 -9.32 -10.81
N ALA A 67 6.21 -10.15 -11.65
CA ALA A 67 6.04 -9.88 -13.07
C ALA A 67 4.56 -9.69 -13.39
N GLY A 68 4.25 -8.71 -14.22
CA GLY A 68 2.87 -8.41 -14.57
C GLY A 68 2.80 -7.52 -15.80
N GLU A 69 1.57 -7.20 -16.16
CA GLU A 69 1.30 -6.29 -17.26
C GLU A 69 1.70 -4.86 -16.88
N THR A 70 2.38 -4.17 -17.80
CA THR A 70 2.74 -2.75 -17.66
C THR A 70 2.31 -1.99 -18.91
N TYR A 71 1.90 -0.73 -18.71
CA TYR A 71 1.43 0.13 -19.78
C TYR A 71 2.41 1.27 -19.96
N THR A 72 3.05 1.33 -21.13
CA THR A 72 4.04 2.37 -21.45
C THR A 72 3.41 3.47 -22.30
N LEU A 73 3.51 4.71 -21.84
CA LEU A 73 3.09 5.90 -22.58
C LEU A 73 4.22 6.32 -23.52
N SER A 74 4.16 5.86 -24.77
CA SER A 74 5.24 6.00 -25.76
C SER A 74 5.63 7.44 -26.11
N ARG A 75 4.76 8.42 -25.83
CA ARG A 75 5.03 9.86 -26.01
C ARG A 75 5.83 10.48 -24.87
N GLU A 76 6.03 9.76 -23.77
CA GLU A 76 6.80 10.22 -22.61
C GLU A 76 8.29 9.90 -22.76
N PRO A 77 9.18 10.75 -22.23
CA PRO A 77 10.63 10.53 -22.30
C PRO A 77 11.04 9.19 -21.68
N ALA A 78 12.01 8.51 -22.30
CA ALA A 78 12.59 7.28 -21.74
C ALA A 78 13.18 7.58 -20.35
N GLY A 79 13.02 6.65 -19.40
CA GLY A 79 13.45 6.83 -18.02
C GLY A 79 12.62 7.82 -17.18
N SER A 80 11.66 8.53 -17.76
CA SER A 80 10.79 9.41 -16.99
C SER A 80 9.79 8.60 -16.14
N PRO A 81 9.52 9.03 -14.88
CA PRO A 81 8.42 8.48 -14.07
C PRO A 81 7.05 8.60 -14.72
N THR A 82 6.87 9.50 -15.69
CA THR A 82 5.61 9.67 -16.43
C THR A 82 5.40 8.60 -17.51
N ARG A 83 6.45 7.85 -17.88
CA ARG A 83 6.38 6.89 -19.00
C ARG A 83 5.68 5.59 -18.66
N ASP A 84 5.77 5.15 -17.41
CA ASP A 84 4.96 4.03 -16.92
C ASP A 84 3.63 4.56 -16.39
N ALA A 85 2.50 4.02 -16.88
CA ALA A 85 1.18 4.53 -16.52
C ALA A 85 0.85 4.37 -15.03
N LYS A 86 1.39 3.34 -14.36
CA LYS A 86 1.19 3.13 -12.92
C LYS A 86 2.00 4.14 -12.11
N GLU A 87 3.24 4.39 -12.50
CA GLU A 87 4.08 5.43 -11.89
C GLU A 87 3.47 6.82 -12.12
N PHE A 88 2.97 7.10 -13.32
CA PHE A 88 2.31 8.37 -13.61
C PHE A 88 1.02 8.55 -12.81
N GLY A 89 0.20 7.50 -12.69
CA GLY A 89 -0.97 7.52 -11.79
C GLY A 89 -0.59 7.78 -10.34
N THR A 90 0.54 7.23 -9.89
CA THR A 90 1.07 7.48 -8.53
C THR A 90 1.50 8.93 -8.35
N LEU A 91 2.14 9.54 -9.36
CA LEU A 91 2.47 10.97 -9.38
C LEU A 91 1.21 11.85 -9.27
N MET A 92 0.14 11.52 -10.00
CA MET A 92 -1.13 12.25 -9.94
C MET A 92 -1.81 12.10 -8.58
N ASN A 93 -1.80 10.88 -8.02
CA ASN A 93 -2.32 10.63 -6.68
C ASN A 93 -1.57 11.43 -5.61
N ALA A 94 -0.25 11.56 -5.73
CA ALA A 94 0.54 12.40 -4.83
C ALA A 94 0.07 13.87 -4.94
N CYS A 95 -0.10 14.41 -6.15
CA CYS A 95 -0.59 15.78 -6.35
C CYS A 95 -1.95 16.02 -5.66
N GLY A 96 -2.89 15.08 -5.80
CA GLY A 96 -4.19 15.17 -5.14
C GLY A 96 -4.13 15.06 -3.61
N ARG A 97 -3.25 14.22 -3.06
CA ARG A 97 -3.12 13.99 -1.60
C ARG A 97 -2.53 15.16 -0.83
N TYR A 98 -1.79 16.03 -1.50
CA TYR A 98 -1.15 17.20 -0.89
C TYR A 98 -1.82 18.50 -1.36
N ASP A 99 -3.13 18.45 -1.65
CA ASP A 99 -3.96 19.60 -2.02
C ASP A 99 -3.42 20.43 -3.20
N GLN A 100 -2.73 19.76 -4.13
CA GLN A 100 -2.19 20.36 -5.35
C GLN A 100 -2.73 19.69 -6.63
N PRO A 101 -4.05 19.50 -6.78
CA PRO A 101 -4.62 18.88 -7.98
C PRO A 101 -4.35 19.70 -9.26
N GLU A 102 -4.25 21.02 -9.16
CA GLU A 102 -3.92 21.90 -10.29
C GLU A 102 -2.55 21.57 -10.90
N VAL A 103 -1.57 21.20 -10.07
CA VAL A 103 -0.23 20.79 -10.55
C VAL A 103 -0.35 19.54 -11.43
N GLY A 104 -1.08 18.52 -10.95
CA GLY A 104 -1.33 17.30 -11.73
C GLY A 104 -2.10 17.58 -13.02
N TYR A 105 -3.12 18.45 -12.96
CA TYR A 105 -3.88 18.88 -14.13
C TYR A 105 -2.99 19.54 -15.20
N ARG A 106 -2.11 20.46 -14.80
CA ARG A 106 -1.17 21.15 -15.70
C ARG A 106 -0.21 20.18 -16.39
N VAL A 107 0.36 19.24 -15.63
CA VAL A 107 1.23 18.19 -16.17
C VAL A 107 0.51 17.35 -17.23
N CYS A 108 -0.74 16.96 -16.98
CA CYS A 108 -1.58 16.21 -17.92
C CYS A 108 -1.95 17.02 -19.17
N ARG A 109 -2.08 18.35 -19.06
CA ARG A 109 -2.35 19.26 -20.18
C ARG A 109 -1.12 19.56 -21.03
N GLY A 110 0.07 19.12 -20.61
CA GLY A 110 1.34 19.39 -21.29
C GLY A 110 2.04 20.68 -20.83
N ASP A 111 1.47 21.41 -19.87
CA ASP A 111 2.09 22.55 -19.21
C ASP A 111 3.04 22.04 -18.12
N ARG A 112 4.27 21.68 -18.52
CA ARG A 112 5.15 20.81 -17.72
C ARG A 112 6.40 21.46 -17.16
N GLU A 113 6.81 22.61 -17.66
CA GLU A 113 8.11 23.21 -17.35
C GLU A 113 8.34 23.33 -15.84
N GLU A 114 7.45 24.04 -15.15
CA GLU A 114 7.49 24.16 -13.69
C GLU A 114 6.73 23.02 -12.99
N TYR A 115 5.57 22.66 -13.51
CA TYR A 115 4.62 21.79 -12.83
C TYR A 115 5.10 20.34 -12.73
N LEU A 116 5.89 19.84 -13.69
CA LEU A 116 6.44 18.48 -13.59
C LEU A 116 7.47 18.39 -12.46
N ALA A 117 8.35 19.40 -12.33
CA ALA A 117 9.31 19.46 -11.24
C ALA A 117 8.61 19.55 -9.88
N GLN A 118 7.52 20.32 -9.80
CA GLN A 118 6.69 20.39 -8.58
C GLN A 118 6.01 19.06 -8.27
N ALA A 119 5.38 18.41 -9.24
CA ALA A 119 4.76 17.10 -9.07
C ALA A 119 5.78 16.06 -8.57
N LEU A 120 6.99 16.05 -9.14
CA LEU A 120 8.06 15.13 -8.72
C LEU A 120 8.54 15.41 -7.28
N ARG A 121 8.55 16.67 -6.85
CA ARG A 121 8.82 17.02 -5.43
C ARG A 121 7.73 16.47 -4.51
N LEU A 122 6.46 16.62 -4.87
CA LEU A 122 5.34 16.05 -4.10
C LEU A 122 5.43 14.53 -4.02
N LEU A 123 5.78 13.85 -5.13
CA LEU A 123 5.94 12.40 -5.14
C LEU A 123 7.11 11.95 -4.24
N ARG A 124 8.24 12.66 -4.24
CA ARG A 124 9.36 12.36 -3.34
C ARG A 124 8.97 12.51 -1.88
N GLY A 125 8.38 13.65 -1.50
CA GLY A 125 7.88 13.87 -0.14
C GLY A 125 6.81 12.84 0.25
N HIS A 126 6.00 12.38 -0.70
CA HIS A 126 5.05 11.30 -0.45
C HIS A 126 5.72 9.96 -0.10
N ARG A 127 6.79 9.60 -0.82
CA ARG A 127 7.54 8.37 -0.57
C ARG A 127 8.27 8.41 0.77
N GLU A 128 8.90 9.53 1.09
CA GLU A 128 9.53 9.78 2.40
C GLU A 128 8.50 9.64 3.52
N TYR A 129 7.36 10.32 3.40
CA TYR A 129 6.29 10.25 4.39
C TYR A 129 5.73 8.83 4.57
N LEU A 130 5.61 8.06 3.49
CA LEU A 130 5.21 6.66 3.57
C LEU A 130 6.24 5.82 4.34
N MET A 131 7.54 6.04 4.14
CA MET A 131 8.59 5.34 4.89
C MET A 131 8.51 5.66 6.38
N ASP A 132 8.42 6.94 6.75
CA ASP A 132 8.25 7.38 8.15
C ASP A 132 6.99 6.78 8.79
N SER A 133 5.89 6.70 8.01
CA SER A 133 4.64 6.07 8.44
C SER A 133 4.82 4.58 8.73
N MET A 134 5.63 3.86 7.95
CA MET A 134 5.87 2.43 8.18
C MET A 134 6.70 2.21 9.44
N GLU A 135 7.67 3.06 9.73
CA GLU A 135 8.45 3.02 10.98
C GLU A 135 7.55 3.30 12.19
N ALA A 136 6.69 4.30 12.10
CA ALA A 136 5.72 4.61 13.15
C ALA A 136 4.77 3.44 13.46
N ILE A 137 4.35 2.67 12.45
CA ILE A 137 3.51 1.49 12.65
C ILE A 137 4.30 0.34 13.26
N GLU A 138 5.55 0.16 12.86
CA GLU A 138 6.43 -0.86 13.43
C GLU A 138 6.68 -0.62 14.92
N GLU A 139 6.86 0.64 15.32
CA GLU A 139 6.98 1.04 16.73
C GLU A 139 5.66 0.88 17.51
N ALA A 140 4.52 1.22 16.89
CA ALA A 140 3.20 1.08 17.52
C ALA A 140 2.75 -0.38 17.67
N GLY A 141 3.20 -1.25 16.76
CA GLY A 141 2.80 -2.65 16.70
C GLY A 141 1.40 -2.87 16.14
N ILE A 142 1.14 -4.11 15.73
CA ILE A 142 -0.17 -4.57 15.26
C ILE A 142 -0.78 -5.43 16.36
N THR A 143 -2.01 -5.09 16.77
CA THR A 143 -2.77 -5.87 17.74
C THR A 143 -3.75 -6.77 17.01
N GLN A 144 -3.80 -8.05 17.40
CA GLN A 144 -4.72 -9.03 16.82
C GLN A 144 -5.89 -9.31 17.75
N MET A 145 -7.08 -9.39 17.17
CA MET A 145 -8.28 -9.92 17.79
C MET A 145 -8.63 -11.27 17.13
N GLU A 146 -9.77 -11.86 17.50
CA GLU A 146 -10.23 -13.15 16.96
C GLU A 146 -10.40 -13.15 15.43
N SER A 147 -10.86 -12.06 14.84
CA SER A 147 -11.27 -11.99 13.43
C SER A 147 -10.83 -10.71 12.71
N VAL A 148 -10.15 -9.80 13.40
CA VAL A 148 -9.53 -8.61 12.81
C VAL A 148 -8.16 -8.40 13.43
N GLN A 149 -7.31 -7.65 12.74
CA GLN A 149 -6.11 -7.05 13.32
C GLN A 149 -6.17 -5.54 13.13
N TYR A 150 -5.48 -4.79 13.98
CA TYR A 150 -5.51 -3.34 13.90
C TYR A 150 -4.25 -2.69 14.42
N PHE A 151 -4.05 -1.42 14.03
CA PHE A 151 -3.11 -0.52 14.65
C PHE A 151 -3.73 0.86 14.81
N HIS A 152 -3.29 1.58 15.83
CA HIS A 152 -3.69 2.96 16.07
C HIS A 152 -2.47 3.84 15.86
N ALA A 153 -2.42 4.57 14.75
CA ALA A 153 -1.28 5.41 14.43
C ALA A 153 -1.31 6.79 15.13
N ALA A 154 -2.34 7.04 15.95
CA ALA A 154 -2.57 8.30 16.65
C ALA A 154 -2.42 9.49 15.67
N ASP A 155 -1.62 10.48 16.05
CA ASP A 155 -1.39 11.70 15.27
C ASP A 155 -0.17 11.59 14.33
N ARG A 156 0.50 10.43 14.27
CA ARG A 156 1.73 10.26 13.49
C ARG A 156 1.46 10.07 12.00
N ILE A 157 0.28 9.56 11.64
CA ILE A 157 -0.09 9.27 10.25
C ILE A 157 -1.35 10.05 9.87
N ARG A 158 -1.22 10.84 8.80
CA ARG A 158 -2.34 11.56 8.18
C ARG A 158 -3.43 10.59 7.77
N ASP A 159 -4.68 10.99 7.96
CA ASP A 159 -5.86 10.28 7.52
C ASP A 159 -5.85 9.93 6.01
N THR A 160 -5.33 10.81 5.16
CA THR A 160 -5.20 10.58 3.72
C THR A 160 -4.19 9.48 3.35
N VAL A 161 -3.31 9.11 4.30
CA VAL A 161 -2.23 8.14 4.11
C VAL A 161 -2.50 6.83 4.86
N VAL A 162 -3.27 6.87 5.96
CA VAL A 162 -3.49 5.70 6.84
C VAL A 162 -3.99 4.47 6.09
N GLY A 163 -4.87 4.65 5.10
CA GLY A 163 -5.37 3.55 4.29
C GLY A 163 -4.35 2.93 3.33
N ILE A 164 -3.34 3.69 2.89
CA ILE A 164 -2.22 3.18 2.08
C ILE A 164 -1.28 2.40 3.00
N ALA A 165 -0.93 2.99 4.14
CA ALA A 165 -0.07 2.37 5.14
C ALA A 165 -0.67 1.04 5.61
N ALA A 166 -1.97 0.98 5.89
CA ALA A 166 -2.67 -0.26 6.23
C ALA A 166 -2.53 -1.33 5.13
N SER A 167 -2.61 -0.93 3.85
CA SER A 167 -2.44 -1.87 2.73
C SER A 167 -1.00 -2.38 2.61
N MET A 168 -0.01 -1.54 2.91
CA MET A 168 1.41 -1.92 2.88
C MET A 168 1.74 -2.86 4.03
N VAL A 169 1.23 -2.57 5.23
CA VAL A 169 1.43 -3.37 6.44
C VAL A 169 0.81 -4.75 6.33
N LEU A 170 -0.37 -4.90 5.70
CA LEU A 170 -1.00 -6.21 5.48
C LEU A 170 -0.10 -7.21 4.72
N ASN A 171 0.90 -6.72 3.98
CA ASN A 171 1.84 -7.55 3.23
C ASN A 171 3.19 -7.75 3.95
N ARG A 172 3.38 -7.25 5.17
CA ARG A 172 4.63 -7.37 5.95
C ARG A 172 4.62 -8.54 6.94
N GLU A 173 5.81 -8.92 7.39
CA GLU A 173 5.99 -9.74 8.59
C GLU A 173 5.36 -9.03 9.81
N GLY A 174 4.63 -9.79 10.64
CA GLY A 174 3.91 -9.27 11.80
C GLY A 174 2.40 -9.06 11.58
N ALA A 175 1.95 -8.95 10.33
CA ALA A 175 0.53 -8.96 9.97
C ALA A 175 0.07 -10.36 9.52
N SER A 176 -1.16 -10.74 9.88
CA SER A 176 -1.78 -11.97 9.37
C SER A 176 -2.52 -11.70 8.06
N LYS A 177 -2.21 -12.45 6.99
CA LYS A 177 -2.96 -12.36 5.71
C LYS A 177 -4.36 -12.98 5.79
N ASP A 178 -4.65 -13.74 6.86
CA ASP A 178 -5.93 -14.37 7.12
C ASP A 178 -6.90 -13.47 7.88
N LEU A 179 -6.45 -12.29 8.31
CA LEU A 179 -7.26 -11.29 9.01
C LEU A 179 -7.28 -9.96 8.23
N PRO A 180 -8.42 -9.30 8.07
CA PRO A 180 -8.43 -7.92 7.59
C PRO A 180 -7.76 -6.99 8.61
N ILE A 181 -7.11 -5.94 8.11
CA ILE A 181 -6.46 -4.92 8.94
C ILE A 181 -7.32 -3.67 9.01
N ILE A 182 -7.47 -3.12 10.22
CA ILE A 182 -8.14 -1.86 10.52
C ILE A 182 -7.10 -0.87 11.05
N ALA A 183 -7.13 0.36 10.55
CA ALA A 183 -6.21 1.40 10.93
C ALA A 183 -6.96 2.66 11.35
N PHE A 184 -6.52 3.28 12.44
CA PHE A 184 -7.08 4.52 12.98
C PHE A 184 -6.10 5.67 12.80
N ALA A 185 -6.64 6.83 12.43
CA ALA A 185 -5.92 8.10 12.37
C ALA A 185 -6.81 9.24 12.89
N GLN A 186 -6.21 10.20 13.58
CA GLN A 186 -6.89 11.41 14.01
C GLN A 186 -7.19 12.32 12.81
N ALA A 187 -8.39 12.89 12.78
CA ALA A 187 -8.80 13.91 11.81
C ALA A 187 -9.59 15.03 12.50
N GLU A 188 -9.84 16.12 11.78
CA GLU A 188 -10.58 17.27 12.32
C GLU A 188 -12.05 16.93 12.65
N ASP A 189 -12.66 16.00 11.90
CA ASP A 189 -14.06 15.58 12.02
C ASP A 189 -14.24 14.32 12.90
N GLY A 190 -13.19 13.83 13.55
CA GLY A 190 -13.22 12.66 14.43
C GLY A 190 -12.05 11.70 14.18
N ILE A 191 -12.29 10.40 14.33
CA ILE A 191 -11.31 9.35 14.04
C ILE A 191 -11.64 8.73 12.69
N LYS A 192 -10.68 8.80 11.77
CA LYS A 192 -10.75 8.14 10.47
C LYS A 192 -10.31 6.71 10.63
N VAL A 193 -11.17 5.81 10.16
CA VAL A 193 -10.93 4.38 10.13
C VAL A 193 -10.73 3.94 8.69
N SER A 194 -9.67 3.18 8.42
CA SER A 194 -9.44 2.54 7.13
C SER A 194 -9.31 1.04 7.32
N ALA A 195 -10.01 0.25 6.50
CA ALA A 195 -9.78 -1.19 6.43
C ALA A 195 -9.26 -1.64 5.07
N ARG A 196 -8.40 -2.65 5.11
CA ARG A 196 -7.85 -3.34 3.95
C ARG A 196 -7.90 -4.84 4.20
N THR A 197 -8.09 -5.60 3.12
CA THR A 197 -8.09 -7.06 3.19
C THR A 197 -7.49 -7.66 1.92
N THR A 198 -7.26 -8.97 1.95
CA THR A 198 -6.71 -9.73 0.83
C THR A 198 -7.81 -10.14 -0.15
N ARG A 199 -7.42 -10.46 -1.39
CA ARG A 199 -8.38 -10.94 -2.40
C ARG A 199 -8.98 -12.28 -2.00
N GLU A 200 -8.21 -13.10 -1.29
CA GLU A 200 -8.58 -14.40 -0.76
C GLU A 200 -9.72 -14.27 0.26
N LEU A 201 -9.66 -13.31 1.18
CA LEU A 201 -10.72 -13.07 2.15
C LEU A 201 -11.99 -12.53 1.48
N VAL A 202 -11.87 -11.64 0.49
CA VAL A 202 -13.02 -11.18 -0.30
C VAL A 202 -13.67 -12.36 -1.04
N ALA A 203 -12.88 -13.26 -1.64
CA ALA A 203 -13.38 -14.46 -2.30
C ALA A 203 -14.08 -15.43 -1.32
N ARG A 204 -13.69 -15.42 -0.04
CA ARG A 204 -14.39 -16.13 1.05
C ARG A 204 -15.64 -15.41 1.56
N GLY A 205 -16.07 -14.33 0.91
CA GLY A 205 -17.31 -13.62 1.25
C GLY A 205 -17.16 -12.47 2.24
N LEU A 206 -15.93 -12.03 2.54
CA LEU A 206 -15.70 -10.82 3.33
C LEU A 206 -16.08 -9.56 2.55
N ASP A 207 -16.94 -8.75 3.14
CA ASP A 207 -17.33 -7.43 2.67
C ASP A 207 -17.00 -6.35 3.71
N LEU A 208 -15.88 -5.66 3.49
CA LEU A 208 -15.46 -4.57 4.37
C LEU A 208 -16.39 -3.35 4.34
N ALA A 209 -17.16 -3.12 3.26
CA ALA A 209 -18.09 -2.01 3.20
C ALA A 209 -19.22 -2.21 4.23
N ALA A 210 -19.77 -3.43 4.27
CA ALA A 210 -20.78 -3.82 5.25
C ALA A 210 -20.23 -3.80 6.69
N VAL A 211 -18.98 -4.26 6.89
CA VAL A 211 -18.31 -4.18 8.21
C VAL A 211 -18.20 -2.73 8.68
N MET A 212 -17.68 -1.84 7.83
CA MET A 212 -17.51 -0.41 8.15
C MET A 212 -18.84 0.27 8.46
N GLN A 213 -19.87 -0.01 7.66
CA GLN A 213 -21.19 0.57 7.87
C GLN A 213 -21.80 0.12 9.21
N ALA A 214 -21.76 -1.18 9.51
CA ALA A 214 -22.33 -1.71 10.75
C ALA A 214 -21.58 -1.23 12.00
N ALA A 215 -20.24 -1.25 11.96
CA ALA A 215 -19.41 -0.85 13.09
C ALA A 215 -19.49 0.66 13.36
N SER A 216 -19.45 1.50 12.32
CA SER A 216 -19.56 2.95 12.48
C SER A 216 -20.94 3.38 13.00
N LEU A 217 -22.02 2.80 12.47
CA LEU A 217 -23.38 3.11 12.92
C LEU A 217 -23.59 2.79 14.40
N ALA A 218 -22.99 1.70 14.90
CA ALA A 218 -23.10 1.30 16.31
C ALA A 218 -22.44 2.27 17.30
N VAL A 219 -21.57 3.17 16.81
CA VAL A 219 -20.88 4.20 17.59
C VAL A 219 -21.26 5.62 17.19
N GLY A 220 -22.29 5.79 16.36
CA GLY A 220 -22.75 7.12 15.90
C GLY A 220 -21.85 7.75 14.83
N GLY A 221 -21.04 6.96 14.14
CA GLY A 221 -20.24 7.38 12.99
C GLY A 221 -20.90 7.04 11.65
N GLN A 222 -20.13 7.22 10.57
CA GLN A 222 -20.53 6.88 9.21
C GLN A 222 -19.41 6.13 8.48
N GLY A 223 -19.76 5.08 7.73
CA GLY A 223 -18.78 4.28 7.01
C GLY A 223 -19.35 3.58 5.78
N GLY A 224 -18.45 3.18 4.88
CA GLY A 224 -18.75 2.51 3.61
C GLY A 224 -17.50 2.24 2.78
N GLY A 225 -17.68 1.85 1.52
CA GLY A 225 -16.58 1.61 0.58
C GLY A 225 -16.80 0.40 -0.29
N HIS A 226 -15.75 -0.39 -0.50
CA HIS A 226 -15.74 -1.60 -1.32
C HIS A 226 -15.32 -2.83 -0.51
N HIS A 227 -15.58 -4.03 -1.06
CA HIS A 227 -15.26 -5.31 -0.41
C HIS A 227 -13.80 -5.41 0.07
N GLY A 228 -12.84 -4.98 -0.75
CA GLY A 228 -11.40 -5.07 -0.46
C GLY A 228 -10.81 -3.88 0.31
N ALA A 229 -11.52 -2.75 0.33
CA ALA A 229 -11.05 -1.49 0.88
C ALA A 229 -12.25 -0.60 1.25
N ALA A 230 -12.37 -0.27 2.53
CA ALA A 230 -13.46 0.54 3.06
C ALA A 230 -12.95 1.50 4.14
N GLY A 231 -13.78 2.47 4.53
CA GLY A 231 -13.43 3.41 5.59
C GLY A 231 -14.65 3.95 6.33
N ALA A 232 -14.38 4.64 7.44
CA ALA A 232 -15.38 5.27 8.27
C ALA A 232 -14.82 6.52 8.98
N THR A 233 -15.71 7.40 9.45
CA THR A 233 -15.42 8.41 10.47
C THR A 233 -16.24 8.06 11.72
N ILE A 234 -15.60 8.03 12.89
CA ILE A 234 -16.25 7.74 14.17
C ILE A 234 -15.90 8.80 15.23
N PRO A 235 -16.73 9.00 16.27
CA PRO A 235 -16.39 9.89 17.38
C PRO A 235 -15.15 9.40 18.16
N PRO A 236 -14.28 10.30 18.65
CA PRO A 236 -13.14 9.92 19.48
C PRO A 236 -13.56 9.16 20.75
N GLY A 237 -12.76 8.18 21.16
CA GLY A 237 -13.04 7.35 22.35
C GLY A 237 -14.05 6.22 22.11
N THR A 238 -14.44 5.96 20.85
CA THR A 238 -15.34 4.87 20.47
C THR A 238 -14.66 3.74 19.70
N GLU A 239 -13.34 3.79 19.55
CA GLU A 239 -12.50 2.90 18.75
C GLU A 239 -12.61 1.44 19.23
N GLU A 240 -12.60 1.21 20.54
CA GLU A 240 -12.73 -0.13 21.13
C GLU A 240 -14.09 -0.76 20.79
N LYS A 241 -15.17 -0.03 21.02
CA LYS A 241 -16.53 -0.49 20.68
C LYS A 241 -16.71 -0.70 19.18
N PHE A 242 -16.09 0.15 18.36
CA PHE A 242 -16.06 -0.03 16.91
C PHE A 242 -15.37 -1.35 16.53
N LEU A 243 -14.21 -1.64 17.13
CA LEU A 243 -13.45 -2.88 16.90
C LEU A 243 -14.21 -4.12 17.34
N GLU A 244 -14.90 -4.10 18.48
CA GLU A 244 -15.73 -5.21 18.94
C GLU A 244 -16.83 -5.56 17.91
N VAL A 245 -17.52 -4.54 17.39
CA VAL A 245 -18.56 -4.74 16.37
C VAL A 245 -17.95 -5.23 15.07
N ALA A 246 -16.85 -4.63 14.61
CA ALA A 246 -16.16 -5.06 13.41
C ALA A 246 -15.69 -6.52 13.51
N ASN A 247 -15.06 -6.88 14.62
CA ASN A 247 -14.59 -8.24 14.90
C ASN A 247 -15.73 -9.27 14.82
N ARG A 248 -16.88 -8.96 15.44
CA ARG A 248 -18.07 -9.82 15.36
C ARG A 248 -18.60 -9.95 13.92
N VAL A 249 -18.74 -8.85 13.19
CA VAL A 249 -19.32 -8.86 11.83
C VAL A 249 -18.42 -9.63 10.87
N VAL A 250 -17.09 -9.47 10.96
CA VAL A 250 -16.14 -10.23 10.14
C VAL A 250 -16.27 -11.73 10.41
N ARG A 251 -16.33 -12.13 11.69
CA ARG A 251 -16.53 -13.53 12.08
C ARG A 251 -17.81 -14.13 11.51
N GLU A 252 -18.90 -13.37 11.57
CA GLU A 252 -20.20 -13.82 11.03
C GLU A 252 -20.18 -13.98 9.52
N GLN A 253 -19.54 -13.07 8.78
CA GLN A 253 -19.44 -13.16 7.32
C GLN A 253 -18.63 -14.40 6.89
N LEU A 254 -17.44 -14.59 7.47
CA LEU A 254 -16.57 -15.72 7.13
C LEU A 254 -17.16 -17.07 7.60
N GLY A 255 -17.81 -17.10 8.77
CA GLY A 255 -18.46 -18.30 9.30
C GLY A 255 -19.75 -18.71 8.57
N ARG A 256 -20.38 -17.82 7.79
CA ARG A 256 -21.51 -18.15 6.90
C ARG A 256 -21.03 -18.75 5.59
N ALA A 257 -19.94 -18.23 5.03
CA ALA A 257 -19.36 -18.75 3.80
C ALA A 257 -18.92 -20.22 3.94
N GLU A 258 -18.38 -20.59 5.10
CA GLU A 258 -17.99 -21.99 5.41
C GLU A 258 -19.19 -22.95 5.49
N ARG A 259 -20.39 -22.46 5.81
CA ARG A 259 -21.62 -23.28 5.89
C ARG A 259 -22.40 -23.35 4.58
N GLY A 260 -22.22 -22.37 3.69
CA GLY A 260 -22.91 -22.29 2.40
C GLY A 260 -22.17 -22.98 1.24
N GLY A 261 -20.91 -23.40 1.46
CA GLY A 261 -20.10 -24.14 0.49
C GLY A 261 -20.00 -25.65 0.77
N ALA A 262 -20.79 -26.16 1.72
CA ALA A 262 -20.91 -27.59 2.05
C ALA A 262 -22.17 -28.21 1.41
#